data_AF-A0A3M6C5C9-F1
#
_entry.id   AF-A0A3M6C5C9-F1
#
_cell.length_a   1.000
_cell.length_b   1.000
_cell.length_c   1.000
_cell.angle_alpha   90.00
_cell.angle_beta   90.00
_cell.angle_gamma   90.00
#
_symmetry.space_group_name_H-M   'P 1'
#
loop_
_entity.id
_entity.type
_entity.pdbx_description
1 polymer ?
#
loop_
_entity_poly.entity_id
_entity_poly.type
_entity_poly.pdbx_seq_one_letter_code
_entity_poly.pdbx_strand_id
1 'polypeptide(L)'
;MPKVYLGGFSTGANLVLDYAYEHDEIAGLVLFSPAFRSNSGYAWLTPWIGWAKPWLAAPNDGLRPMQTPLRYMNMPTNGFAQFYRSSALAQDRLHQRRYEKPVFIVIAEHDSVLDTEYVLDNFNQRFSHPASRLIWYGDLPGKTTDMPRIEVRTDSLPEYRISRFSHMGILFAPDNPLYGVAGSQRICWNGQSTSDTAKCMAEGPVWYSDWGYNEPGKVHARLTFNPYFEWQTHVMLGVLSEAR
;
A
#
# COMPACT_ATOMS: atom_id res chain seq x y z
N MET A 1 -27.00 18.40 -1.63
CA MET A 1 -25.70 18.60 -0.98
C MET A 1 -24.61 18.01 -1.86
N PRO A 2 -23.37 18.54 -1.88
CA PRO A 2 -22.27 17.92 -2.62
C PRO A 2 -21.95 16.53 -2.07
N LYS A 3 -21.55 15.60 -2.94
CA LYS A 3 -21.11 14.25 -2.54
C LYS A 3 -19.65 14.31 -2.09
N VAL A 4 -19.36 13.76 -0.91
CA VAL A 4 -18.01 13.72 -0.35
C VAL A 4 -17.52 12.27 -0.36
N TYR A 5 -16.33 12.04 -0.91
CA TYR A 5 -15.62 10.77 -0.86
C TYR A 5 -14.34 10.95 -0.08
N LEU A 6 -13.94 9.93 0.67
CA LEU A 6 -12.68 9.96 1.41
C LEU A 6 -11.68 8.99 0.80
N GLY A 7 -10.47 9.50 0.56
CA GLY A 7 -9.35 8.75 0.02
C GLY A 7 -8.25 8.59 1.04
N GLY A 8 -7.66 7.40 1.14
CA GLY A 8 -6.58 7.12 2.09
C GLY A 8 -5.57 6.11 1.55
N PHE A 9 -4.30 6.36 1.83
CA PHE A 9 -3.21 5.43 1.56
C PHE A 9 -2.69 4.83 2.88
N SER A 10 -2.50 3.51 2.92
CA SER A 10 -1.89 2.83 4.07
C SER A 10 -2.63 3.14 5.37
N THR A 11 -1.96 3.65 6.40
CA THR A 11 -2.58 4.13 7.65
C THR A 11 -3.72 5.11 7.41
N GLY A 12 -3.61 5.98 6.40
CA GLY A 12 -4.67 6.93 6.06
C GLY A 12 -5.96 6.25 5.61
N ALA A 13 -5.86 5.06 4.98
CA ALA A 13 -7.03 4.26 4.61
C ALA A 13 -7.81 3.78 5.84
N ASN A 14 -7.11 3.44 6.93
CA ASN A 14 -7.75 3.05 8.20
C ASN A 14 -8.52 4.23 8.80
N LEU A 15 -7.94 5.42 8.77
CA LEU A 15 -8.54 6.63 9.34
C LEU A 15 -9.80 7.04 8.58
N VAL A 16 -9.77 7.03 7.24
CA VAL A 16 -10.95 7.38 6.43
C VAL A 16 -12.03 6.32 6.52
N LEU A 17 -11.67 5.04 6.68
CA LEU A 17 -12.63 3.97 6.93
C LEU A 17 -13.36 4.18 8.26
N ASP A 18 -12.60 4.39 9.34
CA ASP A 18 -13.18 4.64 10.66
C ASP A 18 -14.13 5.84 10.66
N TYR A 19 -13.68 6.96 10.08
CA TYR A 19 -14.51 8.15 9.93
C TYR A 19 -15.79 7.85 9.14
N ALA A 20 -15.70 7.19 7.99
CA ALA A 20 -16.86 6.90 7.15
C ALA A 20 -17.88 5.94 7.78
N TYR A 21 -17.47 5.13 8.76
CA TYR A 21 -18.39 4.27 9.51
C TYR A 21 -19.27 5.06 10.50
N GLU A 22 -18.84 6.24 10.92
CA GLU A 22 -19.58 7.14 11.84
C GLU A 22 -20.36 8.24 11.09
N HIS A 23 -20.07 8.44 9.80
CA HIS A 23 -20.55 9.59 9.02
C HIS A 23 -21.33 9.13 7.78
N ASP A 24 -22.65 9.09 7.91
CA ASP A 24 -23.56 8.62 6.86
C ASP A 24 -23.55 9.53 5.61
N GLU A 25 -23.09 10.76 5.72
CA GLU A 25 -22.94 11.70 4.61
C GLU A 25 -21.76 11.37 3.65
N ILE A 26 -20.81 10.53 4.07
CA ILE A 26 -19.70 10.11 3.22
C ILE A 26 -20.22 9.15 2.15
N ALA A 27 -20.10 9.52 0.87
CA ALA A 27 -20.70 8.79 -0.25
C ALA A 27 -19.95 7.51 -0.63
N GLY A 28 -18.67 7.39 -0.27
CA GLY A 28 -17.84 6.25 -0.62
C GLY A 28 -16.38 6.42 -0.25
N LEU A 29 -15.58 5.39 -0.51
CA LEU A 29 -14.18 5.29 -0.10
C LEU A 29 -13.24 4.96 -1.26
N VAL A 30 -12.02 5.50 -1.21
CA VAL A 30 -10.92 5.20 -2.14
C VAL A 30 -9.69 4.80 -1.35
N LEU A 31 -9.36 3.51 -1.32
CA LEU A 31 -8.38 2.94 -0.40
C LEU A 31 -7.19 2.37 -1.18
N PHE A 32 -6.02 2.98 -1.00
CA PHE A 32 -4.77 2.53 -1.60
C PHE A 32 -3.95 1.76 -0.57
N SER A 33 -3.66 0.48 -0.83
CA SER A 33 -2.98 -0.44 0.10
C SER A 33 -3.48 -0.27 1.55
N PRO A 34 -4.76 -0.52 1.84
CA PRO A 34 -5.32 -0.25 3.16
C PRO A 34 -4.65 -1.08 4.25
N ALA A 35 -4.18 -0.40 5.29
CA ALA A 35 -3.40 -1.04 6.35
C ALA A 35 -4.26 -1.73 7.42
N PHE A 36 -5.27 -2.50 7.01
CA PHE A 36 -6.19 -3.15 7.95
C PHE A 36 -5.46 -4.15 8.85
N ARG A 37 -4.50 -4.89 8.30
CA ARG A 37 -3.66 -5.83 9.06
C ARG A 37 -2.22 -5.80 8.54
N SER A 38 -1.27 -5.77 9.47
CA SER A 38 0.16 -5.87 9.18
C SER A 38 0.56 -7.33 8.99
N ASN A 39 1.55 -7.58 8.14
CA ASN A 39 2.18 -8.90 8.04
C ASN A 39 3.17 -9.19 9.19
N SER A 40 3.46 -8.21 10.05
CA SER A 40 4.34 -8.40 11.20
C SER A 40 3.56 -8.92 12.40
N GLY A 41 3.85 -10.17 12.80
CA GLY A 41 3.29 -10.80 14.01
C GLY A 41 3.64 -10.11 15.34
N TYR A 42 4.49 -9.08 15.31
CA TYR A 42 4.93 -8.33 16.49
C TYR A 42 4.43 -6.87 16.53
N ALA A 43 3.67 -6.43 15.52
CA ALA A 43 3.16 -5.05 15.46
C ALA A 43 2.38 -4.64 16.71
N TRP A 44 1.67 -5.60 17.33
CA TRP A 44 0.90 -5.43 18.57
C TRP A 44 1.73 -5.07 19.82
N LEU A 45 3.05 -5.35 19.82
CA LEU A 45 3.93 -5.03 20.95
C LEU A 45 4.29 -3.54 21.00
N THR A 46 4.24 -2.86 19.85
CA THR A 46 4.76 -1.49 19.69
C THR A 46 4.09 -0.43 20.58
N PRO A 47 2.78 -0.48 20.91
CA PRO A 47 2.17 0.46 21.86
C PRO A 47 2.68 0.32 23.29
N TRP A 48 3.14 -0.86 23.68
CA TRP A 48 3.55 -1.17 25.05
C TRP A 48 5.01 -0.82 25.31
N ILE A 49 5.86 -0.87 24.28
CA ILE A 49 7.31 -0.63 24.41
C ILE A 49 7.73 0.80 24.03
N GLY A 50 6.82 1.61 23.47
CA GLY A 50 7.13 2.94 22.97
C GLY A 50 7.70 3.91 24.00
N TRP A 51 7.34 3.76 25.29
CA TRP A 51 7.87 4.57 26.38
C TRP A 51 9.29 4.15 26.81
N ALA A 52 9.62 2.86 26.72
CA ALA A 52 10.90 2.30 27.13
C ALA A 52 11.96 2.36 26.01
N LYS A 53 11.53 2.20 24.75
CA LYS A 53 12.38 2.30 23.56
C LYS A 53 11.70 3.21 22.53
N PRO A 54 11.89 4.55 22.61
CA PRO A 54 11.25 5.51 21.71
C PRO A 54 11.63 5.33 20.23
N TRP A 55 12.80 4.72 19.98
CA TRP A 55 13.31 4.41 18.64
C TRP A 55 13.72 2.94 18.58
N LEU A 56 12.95 2.09 17.87
CA LEU A 56 13.36 0.71 17.57
C LEU A 56 14.66 0.67 16.77
N ALA A 57 14.77 1.62 15.86
CA ALA A 57 15.87 1.90 14.97
C ALA A 57 16.53 3.21 15.40
N ALA A 58 17.76 3.15 15.93
CA ALA A 58 18.47 4.34 16.39
C ALA A 58 18.62 5.34 15.23
N PRO A 59 18.24 6.62 15.41
CA PRO A 59 18.27 7.63 14.34
C PRO A 59 19.69 8.02 13.89
N ASN A 60 20.71 7.54 14.59
CA ASN A 60 22.11 7.89 14.46
C ASN A 60 23.01 6.67 14.24
N ASP A 61 22.48 5.57 13.71
CA ASP A 61 23.26 4.35 13.44
C ASP A 61 24.14 4.43 12.17
N GLY A 62 23.96 5.47 11.33
CA GLY A 62 24.76 5.75 10.13
C GLY A 62 24.61 4.74 8.98
N LEU A 63 23.89 3.65 9.20
CA LEU A 63 23.74 2.55 8.24
C LEU A 63 22.53 2.73 7.32
N ARG A 64 21.52 3.49 7.77
CA ARG A 64 20.24 3.65 7.08
C ARG A 64 20.01 5.10 6.66
N PRO A 65 19.51 5.36 5.45
CA PRO A 65 18.97 6.67 5.11
C PRO A 65 17.87 7.02 6.11
N MET A 66 17.94 8.20 6.73
CA MET A 66 16.95 8.64 7.71
C MET A 66 15.75 9.33 7.07
N GLN A 67 15.95 9.95 5.91
CA GLN A 67 14.90 10.64 5.17
C GLN A 67 15.24 10.76 3.69
N THR A 68 14.23 11.00 2.88
CA THR A 68 14.34 11.63 1.55
C THR A 68 13.81 13.08 1.67
N PRO A 69 13.89 13.90 0.61
CA PRO A 69 13.25 15.23 0.60
C PRO A 69 11.73 15.21 0.88
N LEU A 70 11.07 14.04 0.77
CA LEU A 70 9.61 13.91 0.82
C LEU A 70 9.11 13.02 1.97
N ARG A 71 9.99 12.26 2.65
CA ARG A 71 9.56 11.33 3.70
C ARG A 71 10.67 10.99 4.69
N TYR A 72 10.27 10.70 5.92
CA TYR A 72 11.11 9.98 6.85
C TYR A 72 11.21 8.50 6.45
N MET A 73 12.41 7.95 6.56
CA MET A 73 12.74 6.55 6.32
C MET A 73 12.94 5.78 7.63
N ASN A 74 13.02 6.50 8.75
CA ASN A 74 12.94 5.95 10.09
C ASN A 74 11.65 6.42 10.77
N MET A 75 11.10 5.58 11.65
CA MET A 75 9.82 5.82 12.32
C MET A 75 9.99 5.62 13.82
N PRO A 76 9.52 6.57 14.65
CA PRO A 76 9.55 6.39 16.10
C PRO A 76 8.61 5.24 16.49
N THR A 77 8.89 4.60 17.62
CA THR A 77 8.08 3.47 18.13
C THR A 77 6.61 3.85 18.34
N ASN A 78 6.35 5.11 18.75
CA ASN A 78 4.98 5.63 18.84
C ASN A 78 4.27 5.66 17.47
N GLY A 79 5.01 5.91 16.38
CA GLY A 79 4.45 5.82 15.04
C GLY A 79 3.90 4.43 14.75
N PHE A 80 4.68 3.39 15.03
CA PHE A 80 4.22 2.00 14.89
C PHE A 80 3.03 1.68 15.81
N ALA A 81 3.00 2.26 17.02
CA ALA A 81 1.88 2.12 17.93
C ALA A 81 0.58 2.71 17.37
N GLN A 82 0.64 3.91 16.78
CA GLN A 82 -0.54 4.54 16.15
C GLN A 82 -0.99 3.77 14.91
N PHE A 83 -0.05 3.28 14.11
CA PHE A 83 -0.35 2.37 13.01
C PHE A 83 -1.15 1.16 13.51
N TYR A 84 -0.64 0.43 14.52
CA TYR A 84 -1.34 -0.73 15.08
C TYR A 84 -2.73 -0.38 15.62
N ARG A 85 -2.88 0.72 16.36
CA ARG A 85 -4.18 1.17 16.89
C ARG A 85 -5.18 1.48 15.77
N SER A 86 -4.73 2.15 14.71
CA SER A 86 -5.58 2.45 13.56
C SER A 86 -6.02 1.17 12.82
N SER A 87 -5.12 0.18 12.71
CA SER A 87 -5.44 -1.13 12.13
C SER A 87 -6.48 -1.86 12.96
N ALA A 88 -6.31 -1.92 14.29
CA ALA A 88 -7.27 -2.55 15.19
C ALA A 88 -8.66 -1.89 15.08
N LEU A 89 -8.70 -0.55 15.06
CA LEU A 89 -9.94 0.20 14.89
C LEU A 89 -10.63 -0.10 13.55
N ALA A 90 -9.87 -0.13 12.45
CA ALA A 90 -10.40 -0.50 11.13
C ALA A 90 -10.98 -1.93 11.12
N GLN A 91 -10.29 -2.89 11.74
CA GLN A 91 -10.77 -4.27 11.87
C GLN A 91 -12.07 -4.33 12.71
N ASP A 92 -12.14 -3.59 13.81
CA ASP A 92 -13.34 -3.52 14.64
C ASP A 92 -14.54 -3.00 13.85
N ARG A 93 -14.37 -1.95 13.03
CA ARG A 93 -15.43 -1.44 12.14
C ARG A 93 -15.90 -2.49 11.13
N LEU A 94 -14.97 -3.16 10.46
CA LEU A 94 -15.29 -4.21 9.49
C LEU A 94 -16.03 -5.40 10.13
N HIS A 95 -15.71 -5.72 11.38
CA HIS A 95 -16.39 -6.76 12.14
C HIS A 95 -17.77 -6.34 12.65
N GLN A 96 -17.97 -5.07 12.99
CA GLN A 96 -19.24 -4.52 13.50
C GLN A 96 -20.38 -4.62 12.48
N ARG A 97 -20.18 -4.12 11.26
CA ARG A 97 -21.20 -4.15 10.18
C ARG A 97 -20.57 -4.11 8.80
N ARG A 98 -21.34 -4.55 7.79
CA ARG A 98 -20.96 -4.40 6.39
C ARG A 98 -20.93 -2.92 6.00
N TYR A 99 -20.01 -2.57 5.11
CA TYR A 99 -19.94 -1.26 4.49
C TYR A 99 -20.72 -1.29 3.16
N GLU A 100 -21.85 -0.60 3.13
CA GLU A 100 -22.84 -0.70 2.06
C GLU A 100 -22.66 0.34 0.96
N LYS A 101 -21.68 1.24 1.08
CA LYS A 101 -21.42 2.30 0.10
C LYS A 101 -20.30 1.90 -0.87
N PRO A 102 -20.21 2.50 -2.06
CA PRO A 102 -19.14 2.22 -3.01
C PRO A 102 -17.74 2.35 -2.40
N VAL A 103 -16.90 1.36 -2.62
CA VAL A 103 -15.48 1.40 -2.27
C VAL A 103 -14.61 0.99 -3.45
N PHE A 104 -13.55 1.75 -3.68
CA PHE A 104 -12.44 1.34 -4.51
C PHE A 104 -11.29 0.91 -3.59
N ILE A 105 -10.76 -0.30 -3.80
CA ILE A 105 -9.56 -0.78 -3.12
C ILE A 105 -8.53 -1.14 -4.17
N VAL A 106 -7.26 -0.83 -3.93
CA VAL A 106 -6.15 -1.36 -4.74
C VAL A 106 -5.03 -1.84 -3.84
N ILE A 107 -4.49 -3.03 -4.16
CA ILE A 107 -3.45 -3.69 -3.39
C ILE A 107 -2.51 -4.49 -4.31
N ALA A 108 -1.26 -4.64 -3.90
CA ALA A 108 -0.31 -5.54 -4.53
C ALA A 108 -0.15 -6.81 -3.68
N GLU A 109 -0.12 -7.98 -4.31
CA GLU A 109 0.10 -9.28 -3.67
C GLU A 109 1.34 -9.26 -2.79
N HIS A 110 2.46 -8.79 -3.36
CA HIS A 110 3.77 -8.73 -2.74
C HIS A 110 3.97 -7.50 -1.85
N ASP A 111 2.88 -6.93 -1.31
CA ASP A 111 2.97 -5.84 -0.36
C ASP A 111 3.65 -6.30 0.95
N SER A 112 4.95 -6.03 1.02
CA SER A 112 5.84 -6.31 2.16
C SER A 112 5.41 -5.72 3.52
N VAL A 113 4.35 -4.91 3.60
CA VAL A 113 3.88 -4.27 4.85
C VAL A 113 2.58 -4.92 5.37
N LEU A 114 1.76 -5.46 4.46
CA LEU A 114 0.37 -5.77 4.72
C LEU A 114 0.09 -7.26 4.63
N ASP A 115 -0.93 -7.68 5.36
CA ASP A 115 -1.60 -8.96 5.11
C ASP A 115 -2.64 -8.74 4.01
N THR A 116 -2.25 -9.06 2.77
CA THR A 116 -3.01 -8.75 1.56
C THR A 116 -4.23 -9.65 1.39
N GLU A 117 -4.12 -10.93 1.79
CA GLU A 117 -5.23 -11.88 1.85
C GLU A 117 -6.33 -11.40 2.80
N TYR A 118 -5.98 -10.83 3.96
CA TYR A 118 -6.97 -10.25 4.87
C TYR A 118 -7.80 -9.15 4.21
N VAL A 119 -7.17 -8.28 3.42
CA VAL A 119 -7.87 -7.21 2.69
C VAL A 119 -8.80 -7.80 1.64
N LEU A 120 -8.33 -8.80 0.89
CA LEU A 120 -9.11 -9.52 -0.12
C LEU A 120 -10.35 -10.19 0.49
N ASP A 121 -10.18 -10.90 1.60
CA ASP A 121 -11.26 -11.57 2.32
C ASP A 121 -12.29 -10.56 2.84
N ASN A 122 -11.82 -9.47 3.46
CA ASN A 122 -12.73 -8.44 3.97
C ASN A 122 -13.43 -7.68 2.85
N PHE A 123 -12.78 -7.43 1.71
CA PHE A 123 -13.43 -6.88 0.54
C PHE A 123 -14.65 -7.71 0.13
N ASN A 124 -14.48 -9.03 0.05
CA ASN A 124 -15.55 -9.94 -0.35
C ASN A 124 -16.65 -10.07 0.72
N GLN A 125 -16.28 -10.12 2.01
CA GLN A 125 -17.22 -10.41 3.09
C GLN A 125 -17.93 -9.16 3.65
N ARG A 126 -17.25 -8.01 3.66
CA ARG A 126 -17.64 -6.82 4.43
C ARG A 126 -18.07 -5.64 3.56
N PHE A 127 -17.50 -5.47 2.38
CA PHE A 127 -17.92 -4.40 1.47
C PHE A 127 -18.96 -4.94 0.50
N SER A 128 -20.22 -4.56 0.66
CA SER A 128 -21.35 -5.21 -0.01
C SER A 128 -21.84 -4.50 -1.27
N HIS A 129 -21.47 -3.24 -1.48
CA HIS A 129 -21.99 -2.48 -2.62
C HIS A 129 -21.57 -3.10 -3.97
N PRO A 130 -22.49 -3.27 -4.94
CA PRO A 130 -22.21 -3.96 -6.22
C PRO A 130 -21.25 -3.18 -7.12
N ALA A 131 -21.20 -1.84 -6.99
CA ALA A 131 -20.26 -1.00 -7.72
C ALA A 131 -18.84 -1.03 -7.13
N SER A 132 -18.64 -1.57 -5.93
CA SER A 132 -17.30 -1.63 -5.33
C SER A 132 -16.36 -2.45 -6.20
N ARG A 133 -15.10 -2.02 -6.30
CA ARG A 133 -14.05 -2.71 -7.05
C ARG A 133 -12.79 -2.85 -6.21
N LEU A 134 -12.15 -4.01 -6.31
CA LEU A 134 -10.80 -4.25 -5.80
C LEU A 134 -9.88 -4.52 -6.98
N ILE A 135 -8.78 -3.79 -7.08
CA ILE A 135 -7.67 -4.12 -7.97
C ILE A 135 -6.64 -4.92 -7.19
N TRP A 136 -6.26 -6.07 -7.75
CA TRP A 136 -5.19 -6.92 -7.25
C TRP A 136 -4.05 -6.95 -8.27
N TYR A 137 -2.88 -6.47 -7.86
CA TYR A 137 -1.65 -6.61 -8.64
C TYR A 137 -0.87 -7.84 -8.19
N GLY A 138 -0.73 -8.83 -9.07
CA GLY A 138 -0.08 -10.12 -8.79
C GLY A 138 -0.99 -11.29 -9.14
N ASP A 139 -0.69 -12.45 -8.59
CA ASP A 139 -1.48 -13.66 -8.73
C ASP A 139 -2.48 -13.76 -7.57
N LEU A 140 -3.74 -14.11 -7.85
CA LEU A 140 -4.74 -14.29 -6.80
C LEU A 140 -4.47 -15.59 -6.00
N PRO A 141 -4.67 -15.58 -4.68
CA PRO A 141 -4.51 -16.77 -3.86
C PRO A 141 -5.62 -17.80 -4.15
N GLY A 142 -5.23 -19.01 -4.58
CA GLY A 142 -6.12 -20.17 -4.74
C GLY A 142 -7.00 -20.19 -6.01
N LYS A 143 -7.79 -21.27 -6.17
CA LYS A 143 -8.81 -21.39 -7.25
C LYS A 143 -10.08 -20.64 -6.85
N THR A 144 -10.01 -19.31 -6.71
CA THR A 144 -11.20 -18.49 -6.45
C THR A 144 -12.02 -18.38 -7.72
N THR A 145 -13.01 -19.26 -7.85
CA THR A 145 -14.08 -19.16 -8.84
C THR A 145 -14.98 -17.97 -8.52
N ASP A 146 -15.04 -17.04 -9.48
CA ASP A 146 -15.99 -15.94 -9.64
C ASP A 146 -15.99 -14.86 -8.53
N MET A 147 -15.06 -13.91 -8.65
CA MET A 147 -15.04 -12.66 -7.88
C MET A 147 -15.31 -11.47 -8.81
N PRO A 148 -16.58 -11.19 -9.18
CA PRO A 148 -16.93 -10.26 -10.27
C PRO A 148 -16.62 -8.78 -9.97
N ARG A 149 -16.19 -8.48 -8.73
CA ARG A 149 -15.80 -7.14 -8.30
C ARG A 149 -14.28 -6.98 -8.19
N ILE A 150 -13.51 -7.99 -8.60
CA ILE A 150 -12.06 -8.02 -8.50
C ILE A 150 -11.43 -8.01 -9.88
N GLU A 151 -10.58 -7.02 -10.09
CA GLU A 151 -9.84 -6.79 -11.32
C GLU A 151 -8.37 -7.14 -11.07
N VAL A 152 -7.83 -8.09 -11.84
CA VAL A 152 -6.46 -8.59 -11.65
C VAL A 152 -5.55 -8.10 -12.76
N ARG A 153 -4.34 -7.69 -12.41
CA ARG A 153 -3.23 -7.43 -13.33
C ARG A 153 -1.95 -8.05 -12.78
N THR A 154 -1.07 -8.52 -13.66
CA THR A 154 0.26 -8.98 -13.22
C THR A 154 1.04 -7.84 -12.57
N ASP A 155 1.93 -8.16 -11.64
CA ASP A 155 2.84 -7.21 -11.02
C ASP A 155 4.29 -7.36 -11.49
N SER A 156 4.53 -8.22 -12.48
CA SER A 156 5.82 -8.41 -13.14
C SER A 156 5.78 -7.85 -14.56
N LEU A 157 6.52 -6.77 -14.80
CA LEU A 157 6.54 -6.03 -16.06
C LEU A 157 7.98 -5.81 -16.52
N PRO A 158 8.58 -6.78 -17.24
CA PRO A 158 9.95 -6.70 -17.72
C PRO A 158 10.24 -5.47 -18.59
N GLU A 159 9.26 -4.99 -19.35
CA GLU A 159 9.35 -3.79 -20.18
C GLU A 159 9.58 -2.51 -19.36
N TYR A 160 9.14 -2.49 -18.10
CA TYR A 160 9.41 -1.44 -17.12
C TYR A 160 10.53 -1.82 -16.14
N ARG A 161 11.17 -2.98 -16.32
CA ARG A 161 12.11 -3.59 -15.35
C ARG A 161 11.49 -3.78 -13.96
N ILE A 162 10.22 -4.10 -13.88
CA ILE A 162 9.52 -4.36 -12.62
C ILE A 162 9.51 -5.86 -12.38
N SER A 163 10.14 -6.32 -11.30
CA SER A 163 10.06 -7.71 -10.86
C SER A 163 8.78 -7.97 -10.07
N ARG A 164 8.35 -7.01 -9.23
CA ARG A 164 7.18 -7.09 -8.33
C ARG A 164 6.62 -5.71 -8.01
N PHE A 165 5.32 -5.61 -7.71
CA PHE A 165 4.76 -4.36 -7.22
C PHE A 165 5.03 -4.15 -5.73
N SER A 166 5.27 -2.89 -5.35
CA SER A 166 5.50 -2.51 -3.95
C SER A 166 4.28 -1.82 -3.34
N HIS A 167 4.24 -1.70 -2.00
CA HIS A 167 3.29 -0.87 -1.25
C HIS A 167 3.11 0.55 -1.83
N MET A 168 4.19 1.15 -2.35
CA MET A 168 4.15 2.50 -2.94
C MET A 168 3.90 2.50 -4.45
N GLY A 169 4.12 1.36 -5.11
CA GLY A 169 4.09 1.22 -6.56
C GLY A 169 2.72 1.44 -7.19
N ILE A 170 1.67 1.62 -6.39
CA ILE A 170 0.29 1.81 -6.86
C ILE A 170 -0.13 3.29 -6.98
N LEU A 171 0.69 4.23 -6.47
CA LEU A 171 0.27 5.60 -6.21
C LEU A 171 0.56 6.60 -7.33
N PHE A 172 1.67 6.46 -8.04
CA PHE A 172 2.18 7.52 -8.91
C PHE A 172 2.18 7.09 -10.38
N ALA A 173 1.90 8.04 -11.28
CA ALA A 173 1.96 7.82 -12.72
C ALA A 173 3.41 7.58 -13.21
N PRO A 174 3.62 6.85 -14.32
CA PRO A 174 4.95 6.56 -14.86
C PRO A 174 5.75 7.81 -15.27
N ASP A 175 5.06 8.91 -15.60
CA ASP A 175 5.64 10.20 -15.99
C ASP A 175 5.85 11.16 -14.81
N ASN A 176 5.58 10.72 -13.58
CA ASN A 176 5.78 11.55 -12.40
C ASN A 176 7.27 11.99 -12.28
N PRO A 177 7.57 13.29 -12.15
CA PRO A 177 8.95 13.79 -12.19
C PRO A 177 9.81 13.37 -10.98
N LEU A 178 9.18 12.91 -9.90
CA LEU A 178 9.85 12.46 -8.69
C LEU A 178 9.92 10.93 -8.65
N TYR A 179 8.79 10.25 -8.86
CA TYR A 179 8.66 8.80 -8.64
C TYR A 179 8.44 7.96 -9.91
N GLY A 180 8.33 8.59 -11.07
CA GLY A 180 8.12 7.91 -12.35
C GLY A 180 9.34 7.12 -12.84
N VAL A 181 9.25 6.60 -14.06
CA VAL A 181 10.30 5.81 -14.71
C VAL A 181 11.62 6.60 -14.80
N ALA A 182 11.51 7.91 -15.11
CA ALA A 182 12.61 8.86 -15.17
C ALA A 182 12.63 9.78 -13.92
N GLY A 183 12.01 9.35 -12.82
CA GLY A 183 11.87 10.13 -11.60
C GLY A 183 13.21 10.40 -10.91
N SER A 184 13.34 11.59 -10.33
CA SER A 184 14.55 12.02 -9.60
C SER A 184 14.72 11.39 -8.21
N GLN A 185 13.67 10.76 -7.66
CA GLN A 185 13.66 10.18 -6.32
C GLN A 185 13.68 8.65 -6.35
N ARG A 186 14.88 8.09 -6.57
CA ARG A 186 15.11 6.64 -6.49
C ARG A 186 15.35 6.18 -5.06
N ILE A 187 14.64 5.14 -4.61
CA ILE A 187 14.82 4.54 -3.27
C ILE A 187 15.60 3.23 -3.41
N CYS A 188 16.92 3.29 -3.23
CA CYS A 188 17.81 2.13 -3.31
C CYS A 188 17.93 1.32 -2.02
N TRP A 189 17.53 1.91 -0.90
CA TRP A 189 17.40 1.15 0.34
C TRP A 189 16.14 0.30 0.25
N ASN A 190 16.31 -0.94 -0.22
CA ASN A 190 15.22 -1.86 -0.54
C ASN A 190 15.42 -3.27 0.05
N GLY A 191 16.20 -3.40 1.12
CA GLY A 191 16.44 -4.67 1.82
C GLY A 191 17.50 -5.59 1.18
N GLN A 192 18.19 -5.12 0.13
CA GLN A 192 19.30 -5.83 -0.51
C GLN A 192 20.66 -5.62 0.20
N SER A 193 21.71 -6.30 -0.30
CA SER A 193 23.07 -6.18 0.23
C SER A 193 23.60 -4.74 0.15
N THR A 194 24.59 -4.40 0.96
CA THR A 194 25.25 -3.08 0.91
C THR A 194 25.92 -2.83 -0.45
N SER A 195 26.50 -3.88 -1.04
CA SER A 195 27.08 -3.85 -2.39
C SER A 195 26.03 -3.52 -3.46
N ASP A 196 24.88 -4.19 -3.44
CA ASP A 196 23.83 -3.92 -4.44
C ASP A 196 23.12 -2.59 -4.17
N THR A 197 23.03 -2.16 -2.91
CA THR A 197 22.55 -0.81 -2.58
C THR A 197 23.46 0.25 -3.18
N ALA A 198 24.78 0.08 -3.07
CA ALA A 198 25.76 0.98 -3.69
C ALA A 198 25.65 0.98 -5.23
N LYS A 199 25.46 -0.19 -5.86
CA LYS A 199 25.21 -0.29 -7.31
C LYS A 199 23.92 0.41 -7.74
N CYS A 200 22.85 0.35 -6.95
CA CYS A 200 21.60 1.03 -7.25
C CYS A 200 21.75 2.56 -7.20
N MET A 201 22.53 3.06 -6.22
CA MET A 201 22.82 4.48 -6.04
C MET A 201 23.75 5.03 -7.13
N ALA A 202 24.58 4.17 -7.73
CA ALA A 202 25.37 4.54 -8.89
C ALA A 202 24.48 4.82 -10.11
N GLU A 203 24.99 5.61 -11.06
CA GLU A 203 24.30 5.85 -12.32
C GLU A 203 24.16 4.54 -13.10
N GLY A 204 22.95 4.25 -13.59
CA GLY A 204 22.68 3.06 -14.37
C GLY A 204 21.23 2.57 -14.28
N PRO A 205 20.87 1.59 -15.13
CA PRO A 205 19.58 0.95 -15.10
C PRO A 205 19.45 0.07 -13.85
N VAL A 206 18.27 0.10 -13.24
CA VAL A 206 17.90 -0.75 -12.10
C VAL A 206 16.61 -1.49 -12.42
N TRP A 207 16.36 -2.56 -11.68
CA TRP A 207 15.05 -3.19 -11.60
C TRP A 207 14.27 -2.59 -10.43
N TYR A 208 12.95 -2.77 -10.42
CA TYR A 208 12.06 -2.29 -9.38
C TYR A 208 11.35 -3.46 -8.70
N SER A 209 11.19 -3.38 -7.37
CA SER A 209 10.49 -4.41 -6.61
C SER A 209 9.86 -3.88 -5.31
N ASP A 210 9.16 -4.76 -4.61
CA ASP A 210 8.87 -4.65 -3.19
C ASP A 210 10.13 -4.80 -2.32
N TRP A 211 9.95 -4.71 -1.00
CA TRP A 211 11.04 -4.57 -0.04
C TRP A 211 11.56 -5.94 0.34
N GLY A 212 12.87 -6.12 0.28
CA GLY A 212 13.52 -7.38 0.61
C GLY A 212 13.50 -8.40 -0.51
N TYR A 213 12.84 -8.10 -1.65
CA TYR A 213 12.94 -8.95 -2.83
C TYR A 213 14.34 -8.87 -3.44
N ASN A 214 14.91 -10.03 -3.76
CA ASN A 214 16.21 -10.16 -4.39
C ASN A 214 16.13 -11.24 -5.48
N GLU A 215 16.75 -10.97 -6.62
CA GLU A 215 16.81 -11.89 -7.75
C GLU A 215 18.24 -11.89 -8.32
N PRO A 216 18.86 -13.06 -8.55
CA PRO A 216 20.21 -13.14 -9.10
C PRO A 216 20.34 -12.35 -10.42
N GLY A 217 21.39 -11.53 -10.50
CA GLY A 217 21.67 -10.73 -11.70
C GLY A 217 20.86 -9.43 -11.81
N LYS A 218 20.01 -9.10 -10.82
CA LYS A 218 19.26 -7.85 -10.77
C LYS A 218 19.60 -7.04 -9.53
N VAL A 219 19.66 -5.72 -9.70
CA VAL A 219 19.82 -4.75 -8.62
C VAL A 219 18.52 -3.96 -8.54
N HIS A 220 17.90 -3.93 -7.37
CA HIS A 220 16.57 -3.36 -7.21
C HIS A 220 16.57 -1.97 -6.55
N ALA A 221 15.61 -1.16 -6.97
CA ALA A 221 15.11 -0.01 -6.23
C ALA A 221 13.66 -0.31 -5.81
N ARG A 222 13.15 0.34 -4.78
CA ARG A 222 11.73 0.25 -4.42
C ARG A 222 10.89 0.76 -5.59
N LEU A 223 9.90 -0.01 -6.05
CA LEU A 223 8.95 0.47 -7.05
C LEU A 223 8.14 1.64 -6.47
N THR A 224 8.06 2.74 -7.20
CA THR A 224 7.31 3.95 -6.76
C THR A 224 6.33 4.49 -7.79
N PHE A 225 6.17 3.85 -8.96
CA PHE A 225 5.19 4.22 -9.98
C PHE A 225 4.40 3.01 -10.46
N ASN A 226 3.23 3.27 -11.02
CA ASN A 226 2.30 2.28 -11.53
C ASN A 226 2.16 2.40 -13.06
N PRO A 227 2.71 1.47 -13.87
CA PRO A 227 2.43 1.41 -15.31
C PRO A 227 0.94 1.34 -15.68
N TYR A 228 0.10 0.87 -14.77
CA TYR A 228 -1.35 0.80 -14.95
C TYR A 228 -2.11 2.01 -14.38
N PHE A 229 -1.44 3.12 -14.07
CA PHE A 229 -2.04 4.28 -13.39
C PHE A 229 -3.33 4.78 -14.06
N GLU A 230 -3.33 4.94 -15.39
CA GLU A 230 -4.51 5.40 -16.14
C GLU A 230 -5.67 4.41 -16.07
N TRP A 231 -5.37 3.11 -16.23
CA TRP A 231 -6.37 2.06 -16.10
C TRP A 231 -6.94 1.97 -14.68
N GLN A 232 -6.07 2.03 -13.66
CA GLN A 232 -6.46 2.07 -12.25
C GLN A 232 -7.39 3.26 -11.96
N THR A 233 -7.04 4.43 -12.49
CA THR A 233 -7.84 5.66 -12.36
C THR A 233 -9.20 5.51 -13.03
N HIS A 234 -9.27 4.88 -14.19
CA HIS A 234 -10.53 4.61 -14.86
C HIS A 234 -11.46 3.71 -14.04
N VAL A 235 -10.93 2.62 -13.46
CA VAL A 235 -11.69 1.73 -12.56
C VAL A 235 -12.18 2.52 -11.34
N MET A 236 -11.31 3.31 -10.72
CA MET A 236 -11.65 4.17 -9.57
C MET A 236 -12.78 5.14 -9.92
N LEU A 237 -12.70 5.85 -11.04
CA LEU A 237 -13.73 6.79 -11.49
C LEU A 237 -15.08 6.09 -11.73
N GLY A 238 -15.07 4.85 -12.23
CA GLY A 238 -16.28 4.04 -12.37
C GLY A 238 -16.96 3.70 -11.04
N VAL A 239 -16.19 3.48 -9.97
CA VAL A 239 -16.75 3.32 -8.60
C VAL A 239 -17.35 4.65 -8.12
N LEU A 240 -16.65 5.76 -8.35
CA LEU A 240 -17.07 7.09 -7.89
C LEU A 240 -18.33 7.59 -8.61
N SER A 241 -18.63 7.15 -9.84
CA SER A 241 -19.86 7.53 -10.54
C SER A 241 -21.13 6.87 -10.01
N GLU A 242 -21.02 5.82 -9.19
CA GLU A 242 -22.15 4.94 -8.82
C GLU A 242 -22.78 5.22 -7.45
N ALA A 243 -22.28 6.18 -6.66
CA ALA A 243 -23.03 6.57 -5.45
C ALA A 243 -24.29 7.30 -5.89
N ARG A 244 -25.46 6.68 -5.82
CA ARG A 244 -26.75 7.34 -6.05
C ARG A 244 -27.38 7.70 -4.71
#